data_AF-A0A9W8ZN04-F1
#
_entry.id   AF-A0A9W8ZN04-F1
#
_cell.length_a   1.000
_cell.length_b   1.000
_cell.length_c   1.000
_cell.angle_alpha   90.00
_cell.angle_beta   90.00
_cell.angle_gamma   90.00
#
_symmetry.space_group_name_H-M   'P 1'
#
loop_
_entity.id
_entity.type
_entity.pdbx_description
1 polymer ?
#
loop_
_entity_poly.entity_id
_entity_poly.type
_entity_poly.pdbx_seq_one_letter_code
_entity_poly.pdbx_strand_id
1 'polypeptide(L)'
;MPTKAQVVAAQQKQQTQPSSTETSPTSKRILRSNSIVKTTASRGAQAAPKPIRILLCNPNSTASMTRACVDMVLPTLSSNVVLVGCTALEPAPSAIEGKFDDVMSAAVAVQGILQHANQFDAFLIACYSDHALIRMLREELSQPVCGIMEASLFAARTLGTRFGIIASGPRSRYTLEDTVRSSGFGNFCVGVRSCELGVLGLKERPRDEVLRIVGQVGKELVGDGADVILLGCAGMADLKSAVEEAVGEDVQVIDGVVAGVHHLIGLCRMGVKTAKKGAYASSAAARQKRGQDWL
;
A
#
# COMPACT_ATOMS: atom_id res chain seq x y z
N MET A 1 -43.90 14.85 63.49
CA MET A 1 -44.75 14.03 64.36
C MET A 1 -45.31 12.88 63.54
N PRO A 2 -45.50 11.64 64.05
CA PRO A 2 -44.66 10.79 64.93
C PRO A 2 -44.30 9.46 64.19
N THR A 3 -43.07 8.92 64.30
CA THR A 3 -42.61 7.81 65.19
C THR A 3 -43.31 6.45 65.11
N LYS A 4 -42.51 5.38 64.94
CA LYS A 4 -42.29 4.21 65.84
C LYS A 4 -41.61 3.08 65.02
N ALA A 5 -40.35 2.66 65.23
CA ALA A 5 -39.68 2.09 66.41
C ALA A 5 -40.28 0.75 66.89
N GLN A 6 -39.52 -0.34 66.76
CA GLN A 6 -39.02 -1.22 67.84
C GLN A 6 -38.41 -2.51 67.25
N VAL A 7 -37.11 -2.80 67.47
CA VAL A 7 -36.50 -3.55 68.61
C VAL A 7 -36.87 -5.04 68.49
N VAL A 8 -35.91 -5.99 68.41
CA VAL A 8 -35.23 -6.62 69.56
C VAL A 8 -33.86 -7.19 69.16
N ALA A 9 -32.89 -6.96 70.05
CA ALA A 9 -31.57 -7.56 70.09
C ALA A 9 -31.59 -8.94 70.79
N ALA A 10 -30.65 -9.82 70.43
CA ALA A 10 -30.16 -10.87 71.32
C ALA A 10 -28.66 -11.08 71.10
N GLN A 11 -27.90 -10.91 72.18
CA GLN A 11 -26.46 -11.09 72.30
C GLN A 11 -26.11 -12.48 72.84
N GLN A 12 -24.83 -12.84 72.61
CA GLN A 12 -23.96 -13.80 73.31
C GLN A 12 -24.03 -15.28 72.92
N LYS A 13 -22.90 -15.76 72.35
CA LYS A 13 -21.90 -16.52 73.13
C LYS A 13 -20.55 -16.56 72.41
N GLN A 14 -19.50 -16.20 73.15
CA GLN A 14 -18.10 -16.44 72.82
C GLN A 14 -17.79 -17.95 72.92
N GLN A 15 -17.05 -18.49 71.95
CA GLN A 15 -16.26 -19.70 72.12
C GLN A 15 -15.00 -19.60 71.23
N THR A 16 -13.87 -19.37 71.91
CA THR A 16 -12.53 -19.97 71.73
C THR A 16 -12.05 -20.36 70.32
N GLN A 17 -10.91 -19.76 69.91
CA GLN A 17 -10.03 -20.23 68.84
C GLN A 17 -9.55 -21.68 69.07
N PRO A 18 -9.08 -22.37 68.01
CA PRO A 18 -7.63 -22.44 67.87
C PRO A 18 -7.11 -22.07 66.47
N SER A 19 -5.86 -21.64 66.46
CA SER A 19 -5.00 -21.38 65.32
C SER A 19 -4.83 -22.58 64.39
N SER A 20 -4.91 -22.37 63.08
CA SER A 20 -4.05 -23.06 62.11
C SER A 20 -3.99 -22.28 60.79
N THR A 21 -2.77 -21.91 60.45
CA THR A 21 -2.25 -21.47 59.15
C THR A 21 -2.90 -22.15 57.94
N GLU A 22 -3.32 -21.38 56.93
CA GLU A 22 -3.23 -21.80 55.52
C GLU A 22 -3.39 -20.62 54.54
N THR A 23 -2.25 -20.28 53.94
CA THR A 23 -2.02 -19.91 52.52
C THR A 23 -2.95 -18.89 51.82
N SER A 24 -2.33 -17.75 51.50
CA SER A 24 -2.71 -16.76 50.49
C SER A 24 -3.24 -17.38 49.18
N PRO A 25 -4.41 -16.95 48.66
CA PRO A 25 -4.76 -17.24 47.29
C PRO A 25 -4.06 -16.20 46.40
N THR A 26 -2.91 -16.58 45.87
CA THR A 26 -2.39 -15.98 44.64
C THR A 26 -3.49 -16.08 43.59
N SER A 27 -4.11 -14.94 43.29
CA SER A 27 -5.04 -14.79 42.16
C SER A 27 -4.29 -15.22 40.90
N LYS A 28 -4.46 -16.48 40.50
CA LYS A 28 -4.03 -16.96 39.19
C LYS A 28 -4.79 -16.14 38.16
N ARG A 29 -4.12 -15.13 37.61
CA ARG A 29 -4.58 -14.31 36.50
C ARG A 29 -4.90 -15.28 35.36
N ILE A 30 -6.18 -15.58 35.15
CA ILE A 30 -6.64 -16.36 34.01
C ILE A 30 -6.31 -15.53 32.78
N LEU A 31 -5.19 -15.84 32.12
CA LEU A 31 -4.92 -15.38 30.76
C LEU A 31 -6.00 -15.98 29.88
N ARG A 32 -7.07 -15.23 29.63
CA ARG A 32 -8.06 -15.59 28.60
C ARG A 32 -7.32 -15.52 27.26
N SER A 33 -6.90 -16.67 26.73
CA SER A 33 -6.42 -16.75 25.35
C SER A 33 -7.63 -16.73 24.42
N ASN A 34 -7.48 -16.01 23.30
CA ASN A 34 -8.49 -16.06 22.24
C ASN A 34 -8.57 -17.48 21.67
N SER A 35 -9.78 -17.96 21.37
CA SER A 35 -9.96 -19.26 20.71
C SER A 35 -9.60 -19.14 19.22
N ILE A 36 -8.50 -19.75 18.82
CA ILE A 36 -8.13 -19.89 17.40
C ILE A 36 -8.95 -21.03 16.81
N VAL A 37 -9.84 -20.73 15.86
CA VAL A 37 -10.61 -21.74 15.13
C VAL A 37 -9.69 -22.43 14.12
N LYS A 38 -9.39 -23.72 14.34
CA LYS A 38 -8.64 -24.54 13.39
C LYS A 38 -9.60 -25.10 12.35
N THR A 39 -9.51 -24.64 11.10
CA THR A 39 -10.19 -25.27 9.96
C THR A 39 -9.34 -26.37 9.35
N THR A 40 -9.92 -27.56 9.16
CA THR A 40 -9.33 -28.72 8.47
C THR A 40 -9.60 -28.73 6.96
N ALA A 41 -10.19 -27.67 6.41
CA ALA A 41 -10.63 -27.62 5.03
C ALA A 41 -9.43 -27.55 4.07
N SER A 42 -8.99 -28.70 3.55
CA SER A 42 -8.34 -28.74 2.24
C SER A 42 -9.46 -28.67 1.19
N ARG A 43 -9.41 -27.68 0.30
CA ARG A 43 -10.10 -27.83 -0.97
C ARG A 43 -9.42 -29.02 -1.66
N GLY A 44 -10.15 -30.10 -1.92
CA GLY A 44 -9.67 -31.21 -2.74
C GLY A 44 -9.11 -30.68 -4.06
N ALA A 45 -8.20 -31.44 -4.69
CA ALA A 45 -7.47 -31.03 -5.88
C ALA A 45 -8.39 -30.49 -6.98
N GLN A 46 -8.56 -29.17 -7.02
CA GLN A 46 -9.13 -28.46 -8.16
C GLN A 46 -8.06 -28.38 -9.24
N ALA A 47 -8.47 -28.40 -10.51
CA ALA A 47 -7.58 -28.11 -11.62
C ALA A 47 -6.72 -26.87 -11.29
N ALA A 48 -5.43 -26.92 -11.63
CA ALA A 48 -4.51 -25.84 -11.32
C ALA A 48 -5.13 -24.51 -11.79
N PRO A 49 -5.37 -23.54 -10.87
CA PRO A 49 -6.06 -22.32 -11.24
C PRO A 49 -5.28 -21.62 -12.34
N LYS A 50 -5.98 -21.08 -13.34
CA LYS A 50 -5.37 -20.26 -14.41
C LYS A 50 -4.45 -19.23 -13.75
N PRO A 51 -3.21 -19.07 -14.23
CA PRO A 51 -2.27 -18.14 -13.62
C PRO A 51 -2.83 -16.71 -13.69
N ILE A 52 -2.67 -15.97 -12.59
CA ILE A 52 -3.02 -14.53 -12.54
C ILE A 52 -1.93 -13.76 -13.29
N ARG A 53 -2.32 -12.98 -14.29
CA ARG A 53 -1.40 -12.19 -15.11
C ARG A 53 -1.56 -10.70 -14.79
N ILE A 54 -0.51 -10.08 -14.28
CA ILE A 54 -0.50 -8.65 -13.92
C ILE A 54 0.43 -7.90 -14.88
N LEU A 55 -0.07 -6.80 -15.45
CA LEU A 55 0.75 -5.85 -16.20
C LEU A 55 1.24 -4.73 -15.28
N LEU A 56 2.53 -4.68 -15.03
CA LEU A 56 3.20 -3.55 -14.41
C LEU A 56 3.50 -2.52 -15.49
N CYS A 57 2.75 -1.42 -15.47
CA CYS A 57 2.80 -0.35 -16.44
C CYS A 57 3.71 0.76 -15.90
N ASN A 58 4.94 0.85 -16.41
CA ASN A 58 5.78 2.03 -16.23
C ASN A 58 5.36 3.08 -17.28
N PRO A 59 4.75 4.21 -16.87
CA PRO A 59 4.30 5.23 -17.82
C PRO A 59 5.44 6.05 -18.42
N ASN A 60 6.67 5.98 -17.90
CA ASN A 60 7.82 6.64 -18.53
C ASN A 60 8.55 5.72 -19.52
N SER A 61 9.42 6.30 -20.35
CA SER A 61 10.17 5.59 -21.40
C SER A 61 11.45 4.90 -20.94
N THR A 62 11.75 4.89 -19.63
CA THR A 62 12.99 4.31 -19.09
C THR A 62 12.84 2.81 -18.79
N ALA A 63 13.22 1.97 -19.76
CA ALA A 63 13.10 0.50 -19.64
C ALA A 63 13.91 -0.11 -18.48
N SER A 64 15.00 0.53 -18.06
CA SER A 64 15.78 0.05 -16.91
C SER A 64 15.02 0.17 -15.58
N MET A 65 14.10 1.13 -15.46
CA MET A 65 13.25 1.30 -14.28
C MET A 65 12.17 0.22 -14.23
N THR A 66 11.59 -0.11 -15.38
CA THR A 66 10.63 -1.22 -15.52
C THR A 66 11.25 -2.54 -15.08
N ARG A 67 12.49 -2.83 -15.54
CA ARG A 67 13.23 -4.05 -15.13
C ARG A 67 13.45 -4.10 -13.62
N ALA A 68 13.94 -3.01 -13.02
CA ALA A 68 14.17 -2.96 -11.58
C ALA A 68 12.88 -3.22 -10.77
N CYS A 69 11.74 -2.67 -11.21
CA CYS A 69 10.44 -2.93 -10.57
C CYS A 69 10.02 -4.40 -10.67
N VAL A 70 10.23 -5.04 -11.83
CA VAL A 70 9.90 -6.46 -12.02
C VAL A 70 10.82 -7.33 -11.17
N ASP A 71 12.14 -7.12 -11.25
CA ASP A 71 13.16 -7.92 -10.57
C ASP A 71 12.97 -7.92 -9.05
N MET A 72 12.54 -6.79 -8.48
CA MET A 72 12.20 -6.68 -7.06
C MET A 72 11.02 -7.57 -6.65
N VAL A 73 10.00 -7.69 -7.50
CA VAL A 73 8.76 -8.39 -7.12
C VAL A 73 8.89 -9.90 -7.34
N LEU A 74 9.62 -10.33 -8.37
CA LEU A 74 9.72 -11.74 -8.77
C LEU A 74 10.01 -12.71 -7.61
N PRO A 75 10.95 -12.44 -6.67
CA PRO A 75 11.24 -13.34 -5.55
C PRO A 75 10.06 -13.53 -4.58
N THR A 76 9.07 -12.63 -4.60
CA THR A 76 7.91 -12.65 -3.70
C THR A 76 6.69 -13.38 -4.29
N LEU A 77 6.75 -13.76 -5.57
CA LEU A 77 5.61 -14.34 -6.28
C LEU A 77 5.53 -15.85 -6.12
N SER A 78 4.30 -16.35 -6.00
CA SER A 78 4.01 -17.78 -6.14
C SER A 78 3.99 -18.19 -7.61
N SER A 79 4.22 -19.48 -7.89
CA SER A 79 4.31 -20.03 -9.26
C SER A 79 3.05 -19.86 -10.12
N ASN A 80 1.91 -19.53 -9.52
CA ASN A 80 0.65 -19.27 -10.22
C ASN A 80 0.40 -17.78 -10.54
N VAL A 81 1.42 -16.92 -10.42
CA VAL A 81 1.34 -15.50 -10.76
C VAL A 81 2.40 -15.18 -11.80
N VAL A 82 1.99 -14.46 -12.85
CA VAL A 82 2.87 -13.95 -13.91
C VAL A 82 2.84 -12.44 -13.86
N LEU A 83 4.00 -11.83 -13.63
CA LEU A 83 4.18 -10.38 -13.71
C LEU A 83 4.87 -10.03 -15.04
N VAL A 84 4.30 -9.09 -15.78
CA VAL A 84 4.89 -8.59 -17.03
C VAL A 84 5.11 -7.09 -16.89
N GLY A 85 6.34 -6.64 -17.14
CA GLY A 85 6.68 -5.23 -17.19
C GLY A 85 6.41 -4.63 -18.58
N CYS A 86 5.77 -3.47 -18.62
CA CYS A 86 5.55 -2.67 -19.81
C CYS A 86 6.17 -1.29 -19.60
N THR A 87 6.95 -0.82 -20.57
CA THR A 87 7.54 0.52 -20.59
C THR A 87 6.80 1.33 -21.66
N ALA A 88 6.41 2.56 -21.35
CA ALA A 88 5.83 3.44 -22.36
C ALA A 88 6.85 3.70 -23.49
N LEU A 89 6.36 3.78 -24.72
CA LEU A 89 7.20 4.11 -25.87
C LEU A 89 7.49 5.60 -25.91
N GLU A 90 8.52 6.00 -26.64
CA GLU A 90 8.66 7.40 -27.05
C GLU A 90 7.43 7.80 -27.89
N PRO A 91 6.92 9.03 -27.74
CA PRO A 91 7.54 10.19 -27.09
C PRO A 91 7.17 10.39 -25.59
N ALA A 92 6.85 9.32 -24.84
CA ALA A 92 6.70 9.43 -23.39
C ALA A 92 8.00 9.96 -22.74
N PRO A 93 7.91 10.80 -21.70
CA PRO A 93 9.09 11.35 -21.04
C PRO A 93 9.88 10.23 -20.34
N SER A 94 11.19 10.40 -20.21
CA SER A 94 12.08 9.43 -19.54
C SER A 94 11.85 9.36 -18.03
N ALA A 95 11.37 10.46 -17.44
CA ALA A 95 10.95 10.58 -16.05
C ALA A 95 9.69 11.45 -15.96
N ILE A 96 8.88 11.23 -14.92
CA ILE A 96 7.68 12.01 -14.68
C ILE A 96 7.93 12.87 -13.45
N GLU A 97 8.06 14.18 -13.67
CA GLU A 97 8.42 15.14 -12.63
C GLU A 97 7.45 16.32 -12.60
N GLY A 98 6.27 16.17 -13.19
CA GLY A 98 5.25 17.20 -13.20
C GLY A 98 3.94 16.73 -13.83
N LYS A 99 2.92 17.60 -13.76
CA LYS A 99 1.59 17.30 -14.31
C LYS A 99 1.58 17.23 -15.84
N PHE A 100 2.45 17.99 -16.50
CA PHE A 100 2.61 17.88 -17.95
C PHE A 100 3.11 16.49 -18.34
N ASP A 101 4.20 16.04 -17.70
CA ASP A 101 4.76 14.69 -17.92
C ASP A 101 3.73 13.60 -17.61
N ASP A 102 2.97 13.74 -16.52
CA ASP A 102 1.91 12.81 -16.10
C ASP A 102 0.84 12.63 -17.18
N VAL A 103 0.33 13.73 -17.75
CA VAL A 103 -0.70 13.68 -18.80
C VAL A 103 -0.12 13.14 -20.10
N MET A 104 1.05 13.61 -20.52
CA MET A 104 1.68 13.19 -21.78
C MET A 104 2.08 11.71 -21.75
N SER A 105 2.67 11.25 -20.64
CA SER A 105 3.01 9.84 -20.44
C SER A 105 1.77 8.95 -20.43
N ALA A 106 0.67 9.37 -19.79
CA ALA A 106 -0.59 8.62 -19.80
C ALA A 106 -1.18 8.50 -21.21
N ALA A 107 -1.18 9.59 -21.99
CA ALA A 107 -1.68 9.61 -23.36
C ALA A 107 -0.90 8.68 -24.30
N VAL A 108 0.42 8.53 -24.10
CA VAL A 108 1.26 7.60 -24.86
C VAL A 108 1.10 6.17 -24.37
N ALA A 109 1.20 5.94 -23.06
CA ALA A 109 1.18 4.61 -22.47
C ALA A 109 -0.14 3.87 -22.72
N VAL A 110 -1.28 4.57 -22.69
CA VAL A 110 -2.60 3.94 -22.86
C VAL A 110 -2.74 3.21 -24.21
N GLN A 111 -2.15 3.76 -25.28
CA GLN A 111 -2.27 3.19 -26.62
C GLN A 111 -1.67 1.78 -26.69
N GLY A 112 -0.46 1.60 -26.15
CA GLY A 112 0.19 0.29 -26.11
C GLY A 112 -0.47 -0.68 -25.14
N ILE A 113 -0.99 -0.19 -24.01
CA ILE A 113 -1.63 -1.03 -22.99
C ILE A 113 -2.95 -1.61 -23.51
N LEU A 114 -3.81 -0.80 -24.15
CA LEU A 114 -5.13 -1.23 -24.59
C LEU A 114 -5.06 -2.33 -25.68
N GLN A 115 -4.05 -2.31 -26.54
CA GLN A 115 -3.82 -3.33 -27.58
C GLN A 115 -3.62 -4.75 -27.02
N HIS A 116 -3.15 -4.87 -25.77
CA HIS A 116 -2.83 -6.15 -25.14
C HIS A 116 -3.61 -6.39 -23.84
N ALA A 117 -4.56 -5.51 -23.50
CA ALA A 117 -5.22 -5.54 -22.20
C ALA A 117 -6.00 -6.84 -21.92
N ASN A 118 -6.49 -7.52 -22.96
CA ASN A 118 -7.19 -8.82 -22.83
C ASN A 118 -6.30 -9.97 -22.35
N GLN A 119 -4.97 -9.79 -22.33
CA GLN A 119 -4.00 -10.80 -21.88
C GLN A 119 -3.74 -10.74 -20.36
N PHE A 120 -4.29 -9.74 -19.67
CA PHE A 120 -4.01 -9.46 -18.26
C PHE A 120 -5.28 -9.41 -17.42
N ASP A 121 -5.15 -9.84 -16.17
CA ASP A 121 -6.21 -9.90 -15.18
C ASP A 121 -6.22 -8.65 -14.28
N ALA A 122 -5.12 -7.89 -14.21
CA ALA A 122 -5.00 -6.64 -13.48
C ALA A 122 -3.83 -5.77 -13.96
N PHE A 123 -3.86 -4.48 -13.60
CA PHE A 123 -2.88 -3.47 -14.04
C PHE A 123 -2.34 -2.67 -12.85
N LEU A 124 -1.02 -2.61 -12.73
CA LEU A 124 -0.33 -1.79 -11.73
C LEU A 124 0.34 -0.61 -12.42
N ILE A 125 0.03 0.62 -12.02
CA ILE A 125 0.69 1.82 -12.54
C ILE A 125 1.90 2.16 -11.68
N ALA A 126 3.09 1.98 -12.24
CA ALA A 126 4.39 2.17 -11.57
C ALA A 126 4.87 3.63 -11.64
N CYS A 127 4.01 4.56 -11.23
CA CYS A 127 4.36 5.95 -10.95
C CYS A 127 3.79 6.34 -9.59
N TYR A 128 4.60 6.94 -8.73
CA TYR A 128 4.19 7.30 -7.38
C TYR A 128 3.47 8.65 -7.40
N SER A 129 2.23 8.66 -7.86
CA SER A 129 1.31 9.81 -7.92
C SER A 129 -0.14 9.33 -8.07
N ASP A 130 -1.12 10.24 -8.01
CA ASP A 130 -2.45 10.02 -8.63
C ASP A 130 -2.33 10.21 -10.14
N HIS A 131 -1.65 9.25 -10.78
CA HIS A 131 -1.29 9.31 -12.19
C HIS A 131 -2.53 9.23 -13.09
N ALA A 132 -2.63 10.07 -14.13
CA ALA A 132 -3.80 10.12 -15.02
C ALA A 132 -4.17 8.75 -15.63
N LEU A 133 -3.15 7.95 -15.96
CA LEU A 133 -3.31 6.59 -16.49
C LEU A 133 -4.16 5.66 -15.61
N ILE A 134 -4.17 5.84 -14.28
CA ILE A 134 -4.97 5.00 -13.37
C ILE A 134 -6.46 5.13 -13.71
N ARG A 135 -6.96 6.37 -13.77
CA ARG A 135 -8.38 6.64 -14.02
C ARG A 135 -8.77 6.30 -15.46
N MET A 136 -7.88 6.59 -16.42
CA MET A 136 -8.06 6.20 -17.82
C MET A 136 -8.28 4.69 -17.95
N LEU A 137 -7.38 3.85 -17.39
CA LEU A 137 -7.55 2.40 -17.47
C LEU A 137 -8.78 1.91 -16.67
N ARG A 138 -9.11 2.54 -15.55
CA ARG A 138 -10.35 2.22 -14.81
C ARG A 138 -11.61 2.52 -15.61
N GLU A 139 -11.61 3.47 -16.54
CA GLU A 139 -12.73 3.74 -17.46
C GLU A 139 -12.75 2.74 -18.62
N GLU A 140 -11.59 2.45 -19.21
CA GLU A 140 -11.44 1.61 -20.40
C GLU A 140 -11.56 0.10 -20.12
N LEU A 141 -11.11 -0.36 -18.95
CA LEU A 141 -10.94 -1.78 -18.64
C LEU A 141 -11.82 -2.25 -17.49
N SER A 142 -12.27 -3.51 -17.52
CA SER A 142 -13.05 -4.09 -16.43
C SER A 142 -12.16 -4.63 -15.29
N GLN A 143 -10.91 -4.95 -15.59
CA GLN A 143 -9.93 -5.48 -14.66
C GLN A 143 -9.59 -4.47 -13.56
N PRO A 144 -9.19 -4.93 -12.35
CA PRO A 144 -8.66 -4.06 -11.31
C PRO A 144 -7.42 -3.28 -11.79
N VAL A 145 -7.37 -2.00 -11.43
CA VAL A 145 -6.23 -1.10 -11.69
C VAL A 145 -5.86 -0.41 -10.39
N CYS A 146 -4.58 -0.40 -10.05
CA CYS A 146 -4.05 0.24 -8.85
C CYS A 146 -2.78 1.03 -9.18
N GLY A 147 -2.57 2.20 -8.57
CA GLY A 147 -1.29 2.89 -8.56
C GLY A 147 -0.40 2.44 -7.39
N ILE A 148 0.92 2.51 -7.55
CA ILE A 148 1.86 2.16 -6.47
C ILE A 148 1.71 3.07 -5.24
N MET A 149 1.32 4.34 -5.45
CA MET A 149 0.99 5.25 -4.34
C MET A 149 -0.24 4.76 -3.57
N GLU A 150 -1.37 4.49 -4.25
CA GLU A 150 -2.59 3.97 -3.63
C GLU A 150 -2.30 2.70 -2.82
N ALA A 151 -1.55 1.75 -3.41
CA ALA A 151 -1.18 0.50 -2.75
C ALA A 151 -0.36 0.72 -1.48
N SER A 152 0.63 1.63 -1.52
CA SER A 152 1.46 1.94 -0.36
C SER A 152 0.62 2.55 0.78
N LEU A 153 -0.36 3.42 0.47
CA LEU A 153 -1.25 4.02 1.46
C LEU A 153 -2.16 2.98 2.12
N PHE A 154 -2.70 2.02 1.36
CA PHE A 154 -3.49 0.92 1.91
C PHE A 154 -2.66 0.02 2.83
N ALA A 155 -1.44 -0.32 2.43
CA ALA A 155 -0.51 -1.09 3.25
C ALA A 155 -0.15 -0.36 4.55
N ALA A 156 0.17 0.94 4.45
CA ALA A 156 0.50 1.78 5.61
C ALA A 156 -0.60 1.77 6.67
N ARG A 157 -1.86 1.85 6.24
CA ARG A 157 -3.01 1.84 7.16
C ARG A 157 -3.27 0.49 7.82
N THR A 158 -2.70 -0.59 7.29
CA THR A 158 -2.81 -1.92 7.87
C THR A 158 -1.69 -2.18 8.88
N LEU A 159 -0.51 -1.58 8.67
CA LEU A 159 0.72 -1.92 9.40
C LEU A 159 1.07 -0.94 10.52
N GLY A 160 0.59 0.31 10.46
CA GLY A 160 0.87 1.30 11.50
C GLY A 160 -0.21 2.37 11.61
N THR A 161 0.03 3.36 12.46
CA THR A 161 -0.91 4.47 12.74
C THR A 161 -0.58 5.70 11.90
N ARG A 162 0.70 5.98 11.70
CA ARG A 162 1.22 7.24 11.16
C ARG A 162 2.30 6.96 10.12
N PHE A 163 2.14 7.51 8.92
CA PHE A 163 3.13 7.29 7.86
C PHE A 163 3.81 8.58 7.41
N GLY A 164 5.06 8.45 6.95
CA GLY A 164 5.80 9.48 6.22
C GLY A 164 6.13 9.03 4.80
N ILE A 165 6.26 9.96 3.86
CA ILE A 165 6.64 9.65 2.47
C ILE A 165 8.00 10.26 2.14
N ILE A 166 8.90 9.43 1.61
CA ILE A 166 10.18 9.86 1.04
C ILE A 166 9.97 10.17 -0.44
N ALA A 167 9.94 11.46 -0.80
CA ALA A 167 9.84 11.93 -2.17
C ALA A 167 11.22 12.02 -2.85
N SER A 168 11.28 11.83 -4.16
CA SER A 168 12.53 12.02 -4.93
C SER A 168 13.00 13.48 -4.91
N GLY A 169 12.24 14.36 -5.57
CA GLY A 169 12.61 15.75 -5.82
C GLY A 169 11.73 16.76 -5.08
N PRO A 170 12.14 18.04 -5.05
CA PRO A 170 11.45 19.07 -4.27
C PRO A 170 10.02 19.34 -4.77
N ARG A 171 9.79 19.21 -6.08
CA ARG A 171 8.45 19.41 -6.67
C ARG A 171 7.48 18.31 -6.30
N SER A 172 7.94 17.04 -6.28
CA SER A 172 7.05 15.91 -5.96
C SER A 172 6.55 15.96 -4.51
N ARG A 173 7.31 16.57 -3.58
CA ARG A 173 6.85 16.83 -2.21
C ARG A 173 5.47 17.51 -2.18
N TYR A 174 5.33 18.64 -2.86
CA TYR A 174 4.07 19.41 -2.88
C TYR A 174 2.93 18.60 -3.49
N THR A 175 3.17 17.95 -4.64
CA THR A 175 2.11 17.21 -5.33
C THR A 175 1.68 15.98 -4.54
N LEU A 176 2.59 15.34 -3.80
CA LEU A 176 2.29 14.18 -2.97
C LEU A 176 1.50 14.57 -1.73
N GLU A 177 1.84 15.69 -1.07
CA GLU A 177 1.05 16.20 0.05
C GLU A 177 -0.41 16.47 -0.36
N ASP A 178 -0.62 17.14 -1.50
CA ASP A 178 -1.96 17.41 -2.00
C ASP A 178 -2.71 16.13 -2.39
N THR A 179 -2.00 15.17 -2.97
CA THR A 179 -2.58 13.86 -3.33
C THR A 179 -3.00 13.08 -2.07
N VAL A 180 -2.18 13.08 -1.02
CA VAL A 180 -2.50 12.44 0.26
C VAL A 180 -3.74 13.08 0.90
N ARG A 181 -3.83 14.42 0.87
CA ARG A 181 -5.00 15.15 1.39
C ARG A 181 -6.26 14.82 0.60
N SER A 182 -6.22 14.95 -0.72
CA SER A 182 -7.36 14.69 -1.61
C SER A 182 -7.80 13.22 -1.65
N SER A 183 -6.88 12.29 -1.35
CA SER A 183 -7.19 10.86 -1.20
C SER A 183 -7.77 10.48 0.16
N GLY A 184 -7.91 11.44 1.10
CA GLY A 184 -8.48 11.22 2.43
C GLY A 184 -7.51 10.63 3.46
N PHE A 185 -6.20 10.58 3.16
CA PHE A 185 -5.18 10.04 4.06
C PHE A 185 -4.43 11.11 4.87
N GLY A 186 -4.78 12.40 4.69
CA GLY A 186 -4.10 13.54 5.33
C GLY A 186 -3.94 13.40 6.84
N ASN A 187 -4.96 12.91 7.55
CA ASN A 187 -4.92 12.76 9.01
C ASN A 187 -3.93 11.69 9.50
N PHE A 188 -3.39 10.84 8.63
CA PHE A 188 -2.46 9.77 8.97
C PHE A 188 -1.02 10.06 8.50
N CYS A 189 -0.84 11.08 7.67
CA CYS A 189 0.46 11.45 7.12
C CYS A 189 1.14 12.45 8.05
N VAL A 190 2.33 12.13 8.56
CA VAL A 190 3.14 13.07 9.35
C VAL A 190 3.85 14.09 8.48
N GLY A 191 4.09 13.74 7.21
CA GLY A 191 4.68 14.64 6.23
C GLY A 191 5.24 13.92 5.01
N VAL A 192 5.67 14.72 4.04
CA VAL A 192 6.43 14.28 2.87
C VAL A 192 7.77 15.02 2.90
N ARG A 193 8.88 14.30 2.81
CA ARG A 193 10.22 14.90 2.75
C ARG A 193 10.95 14.45 1.49
N SER A 194 11.65 15.39 0.87
CA SER A 194 12.30 15.21 -0.43
C SER A 194 13.78 14.89 -0.23
N CYS A 195 14.30 13.96 -1.03
CA CYS A 195 15.74 13.69 -1.12
C CYS A 195 16.50 14.77 -1.92
N GLU A 196 15.77 15.68 -2.57
CA GLU A 196 16.31 16.72 -3.45
C GLU A 196 17.03 16.15 -4.68
N LEU A 197 16.60 14.96 -5.11
CA LEU A 197 17.12 14.25 -6.27
C LEU A 197 16.04 14.19 -7.37
N GLY A 198 16.42 14.44 -8.61
CA GLY A 198 15.57 14.08 -9.75
C GLY A 198 15.35 12.56 -9.81
N VAL A 199 14.32 12.11 -10.51
CA VAL A 199 13.97 10.68 -10.63
C VAL A 199 15.15 9.87 -11.19
N LEU A 200 15.81 10.36 -12.25
CA LEU A 200 17.00 9.72 -12.82
C LEU A 200 18.21 9.86 -11.90
N GLY A 201 18.27 10.95 -11.13
CA GLY A 201 19.31 11.23 -10.14
C GLY A 201 19.45 10.16 -9.05
N LEU A 202 18.37 9.43 -8.73
CA LEU A 202 18.42 8.29 -7.80
C LEU A 202 19.39 7.18 -8.26
N LYS A 203 19.65 7.09 -9.57
CA LYS A 203 20.54 6.09 -10.17
C LYS A 203 21.87 6.68 -10.65
N GLU A 204 21.88 7.94 -11.06
CA GLU A 204 23.06 8.60 -11.63
C GLU A 204 24.05 9.10 -10.55
N ARG A 205 23.58 9.35 -9.33
CA ARG A 205 24.43 9.80 -8.22
C ARG A 205 25.23 8.65 -7.59
N PRO A 206 26.35 8.96 -6.91
CA PRO A 206 27.09 7.97 -6.12
C PRO A 206 26.15 7.22 -5.17
N ARG A 207 26.24 5.88 -5.20
CA ARG A 207 25.26 5.03 -4.54
C ARG A 207 25.21 5.24 -3.02
N ASP A 208 26.39 5.33 -2.41
CA ASP A 208 26.60 5.62 -0.99
C ASP A 208 25.97 6.97 -0.58
N GLU A 209 26.09 7.99 -1.42
CA GLU A 209 25.44 9.29 -1.21
C GLU A 209 23.91 9.14 -1.17
N VAL A 210 23.32 8.45 -2.16
CA VAL A 210 21.86 8.27 -2.24
C VAL A 210 21.35 7.48 -1.03
N LEU A 211 22.01 6.38 -0.65
CA LEU A 211 21.63 5.57 0.51
C LEU A 211 21.65 6.39 1.82
N ARG A 212 22.66 7.24 2.00
CA ARG A 212 22.76 8.14 3.15
C ARG A 212 21.62 9.16 3.17
N ILE A 213 21.31 9.78 2.03
CA ILE A 213 20.23 10.78 1.92
C ILE A 213 18.89 10.15 2.26
N VAL A 214 18.52 9.03 1.62
CA VAL A 214 17.20 8.40 1.87
C VAL A 214 17.05 7.90 3.30
N GLY A 215 18.11 7.33 3.89
CA GLY A 215 18.10 6.91 5.29
C GLY A 215 17.93 8.09 6.25
N GLN A 216 18.58 9.22 5.98
CA GLN A 216 18.43 10.44 6.77
C GLN A 216 17.00 11.01 6.67
N VAL A 217 16.43 11.09 5.46
CA VAL A 217 15.04 11.54 5.27
C VAL A 217 14.06 10.60 5.99
N GLY A 218 14.31 9.29 5.97
CA GLY A 218 13.53 8.32 6.74
C GLY A 218 13.56 8.60 8.24
N LYS A 219 14.75 8.83 8.81
CA LYS A 219 14.92 9.17 10.23
C LYS A 219 14.19 10.46 10.62
N GLU A 220 14.21 11.47 9.77
CA GLU A 220 13.49 12.72 10.00
C GLU A 220 11.98 12.50 10.09
N LEU A 221 11.42 11.72 9.16
CA LEU A 221 9.99 11.37 9.19
C LEU A 221 9.61 10.54 10.42
N VAL A 222 10.49 9.65 10.88
CA VAL A 222 10.29 8.92 12.15
C VAL A 222 10.34 9.87 13.35
N GLY A 223 11.26 10.83 13.35
CA GLY A 223 11.31 11.91 14.34
C GLY A 223 10.04 12.77 14.37
N ASP A 224 9.39 12.94 13.21
CA ASP A 224 8.08 13.60 13.07
C ASP A 224 6.89 12.70 13.51
N GLY A 225 7.16 11.44 13.88
CA GLY A 225 6.18 10.50 14.44
C GLY A 225 5.67 9.42 13.49
N ALA A 226 6.37 9.15 12.38
CA ALA A 226 6.04 8.03 11.50
C ALA A 226 6.41 6.68 12.14
N ASP A 227 5.47 5.72 12.14
CA ASP A 227 5.70 4.30 12.41
C ASP A 227 5.75 3.46 11.11
N VAL A 228 5.42 4.08 9.97
CA VAL A 228 5.58 3.51 8.63
C VAL A 228 6.20 4.52 7.67
N ILE A 229 7.18 4.11 6.87
CA ILE A 229 7.80 4.92 5.82
C ILE A 229 7.40 4.37 4.45
N LEU A 230 6.95 5.25 3.56
CA LEU A 230 6.60 4.92 2.18
C LEU A 230 7.65 5.46 1.22
N LEU A 231 8.16 4.58 0.35
CA LEU A 231 9.08 4.97 -0.71
C LEU A 231 8.29 5.64 -1.85
N GLY A 232 8.49 6.95 -2.02
CA GLY A 232 7.69 7.80 -2.88
C GLY A 232 8.12 7.87 -4.35
N CYS A 233 8.82 6.85 -4.85
CA CYS A 233 9.20 6.74 -6.26
C CYS A 233 9.49 5.28 -6.62
N ALA A 234 9.06 4.84 -7.81
CA ALA A 234 9.34 3.50 -8.32
C ALA A 234 10.85 3.20 -8.47
N GLY A 235 11.67 4.25 -8.66
CA GLY A 235 13.12 4.15 -8.73
C GLY A 235 13.81 3.97 -7.37
N MET A 236 13.08 3.98 -6.25
CA MET A 236 13.64 3.78 -4.90
C MET A 236 13.65 2.32 -4.45
N ALA A 237 13.27 1.40 -5.34
CA ALA A 237 13.15 -0.02 -5.04
C ALA A 237 14.38 -0.59 -4.29
N ASP A 238 15.57 -0.37 -4.83
CA ASP A 238 16.81 -0.89 -4.26
C ASP A 238 17.29 -0.11 -3.01
N LEU A 239 16.60 0.96 -2.62
CA LEU A 239 16.94 1.82 -1.47
C LEU A 239 16.23 1.37 -0.18
N LYS A 240 15.25 0.46 -0.28
CA LYS A 240 14.43 0.03 0.85
C LYS A 240 15.26 -0.41 2.05
N SER A 241 16.25 -1.27 1.85
CA SER A 241 17.07 -1.84 2.93
C SER A 241 17.86 -0.77 3.69
N ALA A 242 18.35 0.27 3.00
CA ALA A 242 19.07 1.36 3.67
C ALA A 242 18.14 2.24 4.50
N VAL A 243 16.88 2.41 4.07
CA VAL A 243 15.89 3.09 4.90
C VAL A 243 15.58 2.23 6.13
N GLU A 244 15.34 0.93 5.96
CA GLU A 244 15.08 -0.01 7.07
C GLU A 244 16.21 -0.01 8.11
N GLU A 245 17.47 -0.12 7.66
CA GLU A 245 18.65 -0.04 8.53
C GLU A 245 18.72 1.31 9.27
N ALA A 246 18.35 2.40 8.61
CA ALA A 246 18.40 3.73 9.20
C ALA A 246 17.28 3.96 10.25
N VAL A 247 16.06 3.45 10.02
CA VAL A 247 14.90 3.75 10.87
C VAL A 247 14.68 2.73 12.00
N GLY A 248 15.27 1.54 11.88
CA GLY A 248 15.16 0.47 12.89
C GLY A 248 14.00 -0.50 12.62
N GLU A 249 14.02 -1.65 13.32
CA GLU A 249 13.16 -2.81 13.03
C GLU A 249 11.67 -2.61 13.38
N ASP A 250 11.38 -1.71 14.32
CA ASP A 250 10.01 -1.40 14.74
C ASP A 250 9.27 -0.46 13.76
N VAL A 251 9.97 0.10 12.77
CA VAL A 251 9.40 0.96 11.73
C VAL A 251 9.31 0.20 10.42
N GLN A 252 8.12 0.18 9.80
CA GLN A 252 7.92 -0.56 8.55
C GLN A 252 8.24 0.31 7.34
N VAL A 253 9.03 -0.21 6.40
CA VAL A 253 9.32 0.47 5.12
C VAL A 253 8.59 -0.24 3.96
N ILE A 254 7.73 0.51 3.28
CA ILE A 254 6.84 0.00 2.24
C ILE A 254 7.28 0.48 0.87
N ASP A 255 7.55 -0.49 0.01
CA ASP A 255 7.66 -0.28 -1.43
C ASP A 255 6.28 -0.44 -2.09
N GLY A 256 5.85 0.60 -2.81
CA GLY A 256 4.53 0.63 -3.44
C GLY A 256 4.37 -0.36 -4.61
N VAL A 257 5.47 -0.76 -5.28
CA VAL A 257 5.46 -1.75 -6.36
C VAL A 257 5.11 -3.11 -5.79
N VAL A 258 5.84 -3.55 -4.76
CA VAL A 258 5.59 -4.85 -4.10
C VAL A 258 4.19 -4.86 -3.49
N ALA A 259 3.83 -3.83 -2.73
CA ALA A 259 2.50 -3.70 -2.14
C ALA A 259 1.39 -3.76 -3.20
N GLY A 260 1.58 -3.08 -4.33
CA GLY A 260 0.62 -3.02 -5.42
C GLY A 260 0.39 -4.36 -6.10
N VAL A 261 1.45 -5.11 -6.40
CA VAL A 261 1.31 -6.44 -7.02
C VAL A 261 0.55 -7.38 -6.09
N HIS A 262 0.91 -7.45 -4.80
CA HIS A 262 0.23 -8.33 -3.84
C HIS A 262 -1.22 -7.92 -3.59
N HIS A 263 -1.50 -6.61 -3.55
CA HIS A 263 -2.87 -6.10 -3.46
C HIS A 263 -3.73 -6.58 -4.65
N LEU A 264 -3.22 -6.45 -5.88
CA LEU A 264 -3.91 -6.88 -7.09
C LEU A 264 -4.09 -8.40 -7.15
N ILE A 265 -3.11 -9.20 -6.71
CA ILE A 265 -3.26 -10.66 -6.58
C ILE A 265 -4.46 -11.00 -5.68
N GLY A 266 -4.60 -10.31 -4.55
CA GLY A 266 -5.74 -10.47 -3.64
C GLY A 266 -7.07 -10.18 -4.35
N LEU A 267 -7.17 -9.05 -5.05
CA LEU A 267 -8.38 -8.66 -5.79
C LEU A 267 -8.72 -9.65 -6.92
N CYS A 268 -7.72 -10.13 -7.67
CA CYS A 268 -7.92 -11.16 -8.69
C CYS A 268 -8.44 -12.46 -8.08
N ARG A 269 -7.90 -12.90 -6.93
CA ARG A 269 -8.36 -14.10 -6.20
C ARG A 269 -9.78 -13.95 -5.67
N MET A 270 -10.19 -12.74 -5.29
CA MET A 270 -11.57 -12.44 -4.90
C MET A 270 -12.55 -12.44 -6.08
N GLY A 271 -12.06 -12.41 -7.33
CA GLY A 271 -12.88 -12.36 -8.53
C GLY A 271 -13.61 -11.02 -8.75
N VAL A 272 -13.14 -9.96 -8.10
CA VAL A 272 -13.75 -8.62 -8.20
C VAL A 272 -13.21 -7.84 -9.40
N LYS A 273 -13.97 -6.84 -9.84
CA LYS A 273 -13.70 -6.02 -11.02
C LYS A 273 -13.88 -4.54 -10.71
N THR A 274 -13.33 -3.66 -11.55
CA THR A 274 -13.55 -2.22 -11.47
C THR A 274 -15.04 -1.92 -11.63
N ALA A 275 -15.62 -1.20 -10.67
CA ALA A 275 -17.05 -0.88 -10.67
C ALA A 275 -17.40 0.13 -11.78
N LYS A 276 -18.25 -0.27 -12.72
CA LYS A 276 -18.62 0.53 -13.91
C LYS A 276 -19.90 1.35 -13.80
N LYS A 277 -20.56 1.33 -12.63
CA LYS A 277 -21.83 2.05 -12.42
C LYS A 277 -21.64 3.57 -12.25
N GLY A 278 -20.51 3.98 -11.68
CA GLY A 278 -20.24 5.38 -11.32
C GLY A 278 -19.26 6.06 -12.28
N ALA A 279 -18.34 6.86 -11.71
CA ALA A 279 -17.37 7.65 -12.46
C ALA A 279 -16.52 6.86 -13.46
N TYR A 280 -16.32 5.55 -13.22
CA TYR A 280 -15.57 4.66 -14.11
C TYR A 280 -16.44 3.94 -15.15
N ALA A 281 -17.64 4.46 -15.46
CA ALA A 281 -18.42 4.01 -16.60
C ALA A 281 -17.58 4.07 -17.89
N SER A 282 -17.88 3.19 -18.86
CA SER A 282 -17.01 3.01 -20.02
C SER A 282 -16.97 4.26 -20.92
N SER A 283 -15.81 4.91 -20.95
CA SER A 283 -15.52 6.00 -21.88
C SER A 283 -15.44 5.50 -23.33
N ALA A 284 -14.97 4.27 -23.59
CA ALA A 284 -15.04 3.62 -24.90
C ALA A 284 -16.48 3.55 -25.45
N ALA A 285 -17.43 3.09 -24.64
CA ALA A 285 -18.82 3.02 -25.06
C ALA A 285 -19.39 4.42 -25.37
N ALA A 286 -18.99 5.44 -24.62
CA ALA A 286 -19.38 6.82 -24.89
C ALA A 286 -18.75 7.36 -26.19
N ARG A 287 -17.48 7.06 -26.46
CA ARG A 287 -16.79 7.44 -27.71
C ARG A 287 -17.41 6.76 -28.93
N GLN A 288 -17.70 5.46 -28.85
CA GLN A 288 -18.32 4.70 -29.94
C GLN A 288 -19.69 5.28 -30.33
N LYS A 289 -20.52 5.70 -29.36
CA LYS A 289 -21.80 6.38 -29.63
C LYS A 289 -21.65 7.70 -30.39
N ARG A 290 -20.48 8.33 -30.32
CA ARG A 290 -20.14 9.56 -31.06
C ARG A 290 -19.40 9.28 -32.38
N GLY A 291 -19.21 8.01 -32.76
CA GLY A 291 -18.46 7.64 -33.96
C GLY A 291 -16.96 7.94 -33.87
N GLN A 292 -16.37 7.86 -32.66
CA GLN A 292 -14.95 8.14 -32.42
C GLN A 292 -14.17 6.83 -32.20
N ASP A 293 -13.10 6.62 -32.97
CA ASP A 293 -12.27 5.41 -32.99
C ASP A 293 -10.75 5.68 -32.94
N TRP A 294 -10.34 6.84 -32.39
CA TRP A 294 -8.95 7.30 -32.34
C TRP A 294 -8.05 6.60 -31.29
N LEU A 295 -8.48 5.46 -30.73
CA LEU A 295 -7.73 4.66 -29.74
C LEU A 295 -7.53 3.23 -30.21
#